data_AF-A0A1G3G897-F1
#
_entry.id   AF-A0A1G3G897-F1
#
_cell.length_a   1.000
_cell.length_b   1.000
_cell.length_c   1.000
_cell.angle_alpha   90.00
_cell.angle_beta   90.00
_cell.angle_gamma   90.00
#
_symmetry.space_group_name_H-M   'P 1'
#
loop_
_entity.id
_entity.type
_entity.pdbx_description
1 polymer ?
#
loop_
_entity_poly.entity_id
_entity_poly.type
_entity_poly.pdbx_seq_one_letter_code
_entity_poly.pdbx_strand_id
1 'polypeptide(L)'
;MVRQPSPEEQLAAWRAGAKCSRLQGRLTLGAEVCAALDAMAADPATPWAMRETITGAIEWRRSSQTIDELGYLLGYDAPRMDALFEAAMQVAV
;
A
#
# COMPACT_ATOMS: atom_id res chain seq x y z
N MET A 1 -3.37 -21.80 -30.53
CA MET A 1 -4.26 -21.33 -29.45
C MET A 1 -3.39 -20.60 -28.43
N VAL A 2 -3.71 -19.35 -28.08
CA VAL A 2 -2.96 -18.61 -27.05
C VAL A 2 -3.46 -19.09 -25.68
N ARG A 3 -2.55 -19.49 -24.78
CA ARG A 3 -2.89 -19.87 -23.41
C ARG A 3 -3.44 -18.65 -22.67
N GLN A 4 -4.62 -18.78 -22.06
CA GLN A 4 -5.12 -17.77 -21.13
C GLN A 4 -4.37 -17.86 -19.79
N PRO A 5 -3.97 -16.72 -19.19
CA PRO A 5 -3.28 -16.72 -17.91
C PRO A 5 -4.22 -17.17 -16.79
N SER A 6 -3.68 -17.89 -15.80
CA SER A 6 -4.41 -18.29 -14.60
C SER A 6 -4.84 -17.06 -13.78
N PRO A 7 -5.83 -17.17 -12.89
CA PRO A 7 -6.21 -16.07 -11.99
C PRO A 7 -5.04 -15.56 -11.13
N GLU A 8 -4.15 -16.46 -10.71
CA GLU A 8 -2.96 -16.12 -9.93
C GLU A 8 -1.95 -15.31 -10.77
N GLU A 9 -1.74 -15.71 -12.03
CA GLU A 9 -0.88 -14.96 -12.96
C GLU A 9 -1.44 -13.56 -13.25
N GLN A 10 -2.77 -13.44 -13.38
CA GLN A 10 -3.44 -12.15 -13.55
C GLN A 10 -3.29 -11.26 -12.31
N LEU A 11 -3.48 -11.82 -11.11
CA LEU A 11 -3.32 -11.08 -9.86
C LEU A 11 -1.87 -10.62 -9.66
N ALA A 12 -0.90 -11.50 -9.94
CA ALA A 12 0.52 -11.14 -9.86
C ALA A 12 0.87 -10.02 -10.84
N ALA A 13 0.38 -10.09 -12.08
CA ALA A 13 0.57 -9.03 -13.08
C ALA A 13 -0.08 -7.71 -12.64
N TRP A 14 -1.27 -7.77 -12.05
CA TRP A 14 -1.93 -6.58 -11.50
C TRP A 14 -1.12 -5.97 -10.36
N ARG A 15 -0.70 -6.76 -9.35
CA ARG A 15 0.12 -6.27 -8.22
C ARG A 15 1.44 -5.66 -8.68
N ALA A 16 2.04 -6.20 -9.76
CA ALA A 16 3.26 -5.66 -10.34
C ALA A 16 3.06 -4.25 -10.93
N GLY A 17 1.89 -3.95 -11.49
CA GLY A 17 1.54 -2.64 -12.07
C GLY A 17 0.82 -1.68 -11.11
N ALA A 18 0.18 -2.19 -10.06
CA ALA A 18 -0.65 -1.41 -9.16
C ALA A 18 0.18 -0.45 -8.29
N LYS A 19 -0.18 0.83 -8.38
CA LYS A 19 0.49 1.93 -7.68
C LYS A 19 -0.46 3.09 -7.44
N CYS A 20 -0.27 3.82 -6.36
CA CYS A 20 -1.00 5.05 -6.07
C CYS A 20 -0.05 6.09 -5.47
N SER A 21 -0.42 7.36 -5.53
CA SER A 21 0.30 8.38 -4.77
C SER A 21 0.07 8.19 -3.27
N ARG A 22 0.99 8.67 -2.45
CA ARG A 22 0.80 8.69 -0.99
C ARG A 22 -0.48 9.39 -0.57
N LEU A 23 -0.83 10.48 -1.26
CA LEU A 23 -2.06 11.22 -0.96
C LEU A 23 -3.29 10.35 -1.22
N GLN A 24 -3.34 9.67 -2.37
CA GLN A 24 -4.42 8.71 -2.68
C GLN A 24 -4.53 7.62 -1.60
N GLY A 25 -3.41 6.98 -1.25
CA GLY A 25 -3.38 5.95 -0.21
C GLY A 25 -3.88 6.46 1.15
N ARG A 26 -3.42 7.63 1.59
CA ARG A 26 -3.85 8.26 2.85
C ARG A 26 -5.33 8.65 2.85
N LEU A 27 -5.85 9.19 1.75
CA LEU A 27 -7.27 9.52 1.64
C LEU A 27 -8.14 8.26 1.71
N THR A 28 -7.72 7.17 1.09
CA THR A 28 -8.42 5.87 1.16
C THR A 28 -8.37 5.25 2.55
N LEU A 29 -7.24 5.36 3.27
CA LEU A 29 -7.10 4.87 4.64
C LEU A 29 -7.93 5.68 5.65
N GLY A 30 -8.17 6.96 5.37
CA GLY A 30 -8.90 7.86 6.25
C GLY A 30 -8.05 8.43 7.40
N ALA A 31 -8.62 9.44 8.07
CA ALA A 31 -7.90 10.27 9.03
C ALA A 31 -7.39 9.50 10.26
N GLU A 32 -8.18 8.56 10.79
CA GLU A 32 -7.82 7.80 12.00
C GLU A 32 -6.59 6.91 11.76
N VAL A 33 -6.61 6.12 10.68
CA VAL A 33 -5.47 5.26 10.33
C VAL A 33 -4.24 6.13 9.98
N CYS A 34 -4.45 7.24 9.28
CA CYS A 34 -3.37 8.19 9.01
C CYS A 34 -2.74 8.76 10.29
N ALA A 35 -3.52 9.07 11.31
CA ALA A 35 -3.00 9.54 12.60
C ALA A 35 -2.15 8.46 13.30
N ALA A 36 -2.58 7.19 13.24
CA ALA A 36 -1.79 6.07 13.76
C ALA A 36 -0.46 5.89 12.99
N LEU A 37 -0.48 6.04 11.67
CA LEU A 37 0.73 6.03 10.85
C LEU A 37 1.67 7.19 11.22
N ASP A 38 1.14 8.39 11.41
CA ASP A 38 1.94 9.55 11.78
C ASP A 38 2.57 9.39 13.17
N ALA A 39 1.84 8.81 14.13
CA ALA A 39 2.38 8.44 15.44
C ALA A 39 3.51 7.42 15.33
N MET A 40 3.33 6.38 14.49
CA MET A 40 4.36 5.37 14.23
C MET A 40 5.62 5.99 13.60
N ALA A 41 5.46 6.91 12.65
CA ALA A 41 6.58 7.59 12.02
C ALA A 41 7.36 8.52 12.97
N ALA A 42 6.66 9.09 13.96
CA ALA A 42 7.24 9.94 14.99
C ALA A 42 7.97 9.14 16.08
N ASP A 43 7.62 7.87 16.28
CA ASP A 43 8.26 7.00 17.26
C ASP A 43 9.70 6.66 16.85
N PRO A 44 10.72 7.04 17.64
CA PRO A 44 12.12 6.68 17.38
C PRO A 44 12.40 5.17 17.41
N ALA A 45 11.55 4.37 18.05
CA ALA A 45 11.67 2.92 18.09
C ALA A 45 11.24 2.26 16.78
N THR A 46 10.44 2.94 15.95
CA THR A 46 10.07 2.44 14.61
C THR A 46 11.30 2.39 13.71
N PRO A 47 11.55 1.27 12.98
CA PRO A 47 12.65 1.18 12.04
C PRO A 47 12.67 2.34 11.04
N TRP A 48 13.85 2.92 10.81
CA TRP A 48 13.99 4.12 9.98
C TRP A 48 13.34 3.97 8.59
N ALA A 49 13.52 2.82 7.92
CA ALA A 49 12.92 2.57 6.61
C ALA A 49 11.37 2.62 6.61
N MET A 50 10.73 2.17 7.70
CA MET A 50 9.27 2.25 7.85
C MET A 50 8.83 3.70 8.08
N ARG A 51 9.58 4.46 8.90
CA ARG A 51 9.33 5.89 9.10
C ARG A 51 9.38 6.63 7.76
N GLU A 52 10.40 6.42 6.95
CA GLU A 52 10.53 7.01 5.60
C GLU A 52 9.46 6.51 4.62
N THR A 53 8.99 5.27 4.76
CA THR A 53 7.88 4.76 3.94
C THR A 53 6.59 5.51 4.25
N ILE A 54 6.32 5.78 5.52
CA ILE A 54 5.14 6.52 5.95
C ILE A 54 5.23 8.00 5.56
N THR A 55 6.41 8.63 5.67
CA THR A 55 6.59 10.09 5.54
C THR A 55 7.14 10.56 4.20
N GLY A 56 7.85 9.71 3.46
CA GLY A 56 8.65 10.10 2.31
C GLY A 56 8.33 9.35 1.02
N ALA A 57 7.68 8.19 1.07
CA ALA A 57 7.31 7.44 -0.13
C ALA A 57 6.20 8.16 -0.90
N ILE A 58 6.56 8.95 -1.92
CA ILE A 58 5.62 9.74 -2.75
C ILE A 58 4.67 8.82 -3.54
N GLU A 59 5.15 7.65 -3.96
CA GLU A 59 4.38 6.63 -4.68
C GLU A 59 4.43 5.32 -3.88
N TRP A 60 3.27 4.75 -3.61
CA TRP A 60 3.13 3.41 -3.05
C TRP A 60 2.97 2.43 -4.19
N ARG A 61 3.68 1.30 -4.11
CA ARG A 61 3.63 0.22 -5.10
C ARG A 61 3.18 -1.04 -4.42
N ARG A 62 2.16 -1.70 -4.97
CA ARG A 62 1.64 -2.94 -4.38
C ARG A 62 2.67 -4.06 -4.39
N SER A 63 3.63 -4.02 -5.31
CA SER A 63 4.77 -4.93 -5.39
C SER A 63 5.92 -4.62 -4.42
N SER A 64 5.83 -3.55 -3.62
CA SER A 64 6.89 -3.19 -2.66
C SER A 64 6.77 -3.99 -1.37
N GLN A 65 7.87 -4.64 -0.98
CA GLN A 65 7.97 -5.33 0.31
C GLN A 65 7.68 -4.41 1.51
N THR A 66 8.17 -3.16 1.48
CA THR A 66 7.95 -2.24 2.61
C THR A 66 6.50 -1.77 2.70
N ILE A 67 5.76 -1.77 1.58
CA ILE A 67 4.31 -1.55 1.58
C ILE A 67 3.56 -2.77 2.10
N ASP A 68 4.01 -3.99 1.81
CA ASP A 68 3.46 -5.20 2.43
C ASP A 68 3.65 -5.18 3.96
N GLU A 69 4.85 -4.80 4.42
CA GLU A 69 5.16 -4.64 5.85
C GLU A 69 4.29 -3.55 6.51
N LEU A 70 4.08 -2.42 5.83
CA LEU A 70 3.16 -1.38 6.28
C LEU A 70 1.74 -1.93 6.44
N GLY A 71 1.26 -2.69 5.45
CA GLY A 71 -0.04 -3.36 5.50
C GLY A 71 -0.15 -4.31 6.68
N TYR A 72 0.87 -5.13 6.92
CA TYR A 72 0.91 -6.03 8.06
C TYR A 72 0.84 -5.29 9.41
N LEU A 73 1.55 -4.17 9.56
CA LEU A 73 1.50 -3.33 10.76
C LEU A 73 0.12 -2.70 10.99
N LEU A 74 -0.64 -2.47 9.91
CA LEU A 74 -2.04 -2.04 9.97
C LEU A 74 -3.03 -3.19 10.22
N GLY A 75 -2.54 -4.43 10.35
CA GLY A 75 -3.37 -5.62 10.49
C GLY A 75 -4.08 -6.04 9.21
N TYR A 76 -3.54 -5.65 8.04
CA TYR A 76 -4.11 -5.97 6.74
C TYR A 76 -3.42 -7.20 6.15
N ASP A 77 -4.23 -8.09 5.58
CA ASP A 77 -3.75 -9.19 4.77
C ASP A 77 -3.59 -8.77 3.30
N ALA A 78 -3.05 -9.68 2.48
CA ALA A 78 -2.78 -9.38 1.08
C ALA A 78 -4.04 -8.97 0.28
N PRO A 79 -5.21 -9.63 0.41
CA PRO A 79 -6.45 -9.20 -0.24
C PRO A 79 -6.93 -7.82 0.21
N ARG A 80 -6.81 -7.48 1.51
CA ARG A 80 -7.19 -6.15 2.00
C ARG A 80 -6.26 -5.06 1.47
N MET A 81 -4.97 -5.37 1.33
CA MET A 81 -4.02 -4.48 0.65
C MET A 81 -4.35 -4.33 -0.84
N ASP A 82 -4.76 -5.39 -1.53
CA ASP A 82 -5.20 -5.29 -2.93
C ASP A 82 -6.41 -4.34 -3.06
N ALA A 83 -7.44 -4.54 -2.23
CA ALA A 83 -8.62 -3.69 -2.20
C ALA A 83 -8.30 -2.22 -1.86
N LEU A 84 -7.34 -1.98 -0.96
CA LEU A 84 -6.83 -0.64 -0.67
C LEU A 84 -6.28 0.01 -1.95
N PHE A 85 -5.41 -0.70 -2.67
CA PHE A 85 -4.79 -0.18 -3.89
C PHE A 85 -5.82 0.04 -5.00
N GLU A 86 -6.77 -0.88 -5.19
CA GLU A 86 -7.89 -0.71 -6.12
C GLU A 86 -8.66 0.57 -5.82
N ALA A 87 -9.04 0.80 -4.56
CA ALA A 87 -9.76 1.98 -4.15
C ALA A 87 -8.92 3.26 -4.29
N ALA A 88 -7.65 3.23 -3.85
CA ALA A 88 -6.75 4.38 -3.91
C ALA A 88 -6.50 4.87 -5.34
N MET A 89 -6.36 3.95 -6.30
CA MET A 89 -6.19 4.31 -7.72
C MET A 89 -7.40 5.04 -8.32
N GLN A 90 -8.59 4.94 -7.71
CA GLN A 90 -9.79 5.66 -8.15
C GLN A 90 -9.93 7.06 -7.51
N VAL A 91 -9.11 7.39 -6.51
CA VAL A 91 -9.16 8.71 -5.86
C VAL A 91 -8.53 9.75 -6.79
N ALA A 92 -9.33 10.72 -7.25
CA ALA A 92 -8.84 11.86 -7.99
C ALA A 92 -8.16 12.85 -7.04
N VAL A 93 -6.89 13.17 -7.30
CA VAL A 93 -6.06 14.12 -6.53
C VAL A 93 -5.27 15.04 -7.45
#